data_AF-A0A836ET51-F1
#
_entry.id   AF-A0A836ET51-F1
#
_cell.length_a   1.000
_cell.length_b   1.000
_cell.length_c   1.000
_cell.angle_alpha   90.00
_cell.angle_beta   90.00
_cell.angle_gamma   90.00
#
_symmetry.space_group_name_H-M   'P 1'
#
loop_
_entity.id
_entity.type
_entity.pdbx_description
1 polymer ?
#
loop_
_entity_poly.entity_id
_entity_poly.type
_entity_poly.pdbx_seq_one_letter_code
_entity_poly.pdbx_strand_id
1 'polypeptide(L)'
;AFLVFGICGLFIIIITQIWSFIADVNISMNMSQSHHLFILTEYFVNQEKYFYWMLLHMYGVLCIGMIIMVATGTMLISYLQYTCGMFKIASYRIKHAVNINTKNITLENKVFMIENIICAIDIHRQAMKLSKHLVSSFEITLLCFTGGIVVFFTLNLYRVFQIASSKNNFNEFFLLIMYMAISSLYMFLANYMAQNIIDHNNHVFSTVYNVKWYRTPLHIQKVILFLLQRNTKKFVLNVGGIFEGSVEHFATLMKASVSYFTVIYSTR
;
A
#
# COMPACT_ATOMS: atom_id res chain seq x y z
N ALA A 1 8.71 9.87 5.19
CA ALA A 1 9.31 9.24 4.00
C ALA A 1 8.24 8.80 2.98
N PHE A 2 7.39 7.81 3.26
CA PHE A 2 6.41 7.30 2.28
C PHE A 2 5.40 8.33 1.76
N LEU A 3 4.88 9.20 2.63
CA LEU A 3 4.02 10.31 2.22
C LEU A 3 4.72 11.30 1.29
N VAL A 4 6.01 11.57 1.56
CA VAL A 4 6.84 12.47 0.76
C VAL A 4 7.09 11.86 -0.62
N PHE A 5 7.41 10.56 -0.70
CA PHE A 5 7.57 9.87 -2.00
C PHE A 5 6.28 9.82 -2.82
N GLY A 6 5.14 9.57 -2.17
CA GLY A 6 3.83 9.60 -2.84
C GLY A 6 3.53 11.00 -3.38
N ILE A 7 3.61 12.02 -2.53
CA ILE A 7 3.36 13.42 -2.92
C ILE A 7 4.33 13.87 -4.02
N CYS A 8 5.62 13.59 -3.89
CA CYS A 8 6.63 13.93 -4.91
C CYS A 8 6.40 13.20 -6.24
N GLY A 9 6.08 11.90 -6.22
CA GLY A 9 5.76 11.15 -7.44
C GLY A 9 4.54 11.71 -8.18
N LEU A 10 3.55 12.19 -7.45
CA LEU A 10 2.35 12.80 -8.03
C LEU A 10 2.61 14.20 -8.57
N PHE A 11 3.43 15.01 -7.88
CA PHE A 11 3.90 16.28 -8.43
C PHE A 11 4.73 16.08 -9.69
N ILE A 12 5.57 15.03 -9.75
CA ILE A 12 6.31 14.68 -10.96
C ILE A 12 5.33 14.34 -12.09
N ILE A 13 4.26 13.57 -11.84
CA ILE A 13 3.25 13.26 -12.87
C ILE A 13 2.59 14.54 -13.38
N ILE A 14 2.16 15.43 -12.50
CA ILE A 14 1.52 16.70 -12.88
C ILE A 14 2.50 17.59 -13.66
N ILE A 15 3.74 17.71 -13.19
CA ILE A 15 4.79 18.50 -13.85
C ILE A 15 5.10 17.91 -15.23
N THR A 16 5.20 16.59 -15.36
CA THR A 16 5.44 15.94 -16.66
C THR A 16 4.28 16.12 -17.62
N GLN A 17 3.03 16.09 -17.16
CA GLN A 17 1.86 16.38 -17.99
C GLN A 17 1.83 17.84 -18.45
N ILE A 18 2.10 18.78 -17.54
CA ILE A 18 2.19 20.21 -17.86
C ILE A 18 3.36 20.48 -18.82
N TRP A 19 4.51 19.85 -18.58
CA TRP A 19 5.69 19.99 -19.42
C TRP A 19 5.46 19.42 -20.82
N SER A 20 4.85 18.24 -20.92
CA SER A 20 4.49 17.64 -22.21
C SER A 20 3.50 18.52 -22.96
N PHE A 21 2.53 19.14 -22.28
CA PHE A 21 1.60 20.09 -22.88
C PHE A 21 2.32 21.35 -23.38
N ILE A 22 3.18 21.98 -22.58
CA ILE A 22 3.95 23.16 -22.99
C ILE A 22 4.87 22.83 -24.17
N ALA A 23 5.52 21.65 -24.15
CA ALA A 23 6.36 21.20 -25.24
C ALA A 23 5.56 21.00 -26.54
N ASP A 24 4.36 20.42 -26.46
CA ASP A 24 3.47 20.27 -27.62
C ASP A 24 2.98 21.62 -28.15
N VAL A 25 2.65 22.58 -27.27
CA VAL A 25 2.30 23.95 -27.65
C VAL A 25 3.46 24.66 -28.35
N ASN A 26 4.69 24.52 -27.85
CA ASN A 26 5.86 25.17 -28.43
C ASN A 26 6.26 24.57 -29.79
N ILE A 27 6.06 23.26 -29.97
CA ILE A 27 6.31 22.57 -31.25
C ILE A 27 5.19 22.87 -32.26
N SER A 28 3.94 23.02 -31.80
CA SER A 28 2.75 23.25 -32.65
C SER A 28 2.56 24.70 -33.13
N MET A 29 3.26 25.69 -32.57
CA MET A 29 3.27 27.06 -33.13
C MET A 29 3.82 27.13 -34.58
N ASN A 30 4.41 26.05 -35.10
CA ASN A 30 4.97 25.98 -36.46
C ASN A 30 4.06 25.31 -37.51
N MET A 31 2.97 24.63 -37.14
CA MET A 31 2.05 23.97 -38.09
C MET A 31 0.60 23.95 -37.57
N SER A 32 -0.34 24.37 -38.41
CA SER A 32 -1.77 24.46 -38.09
C SER A 32 -2.47 23.10 -38.11
N GLN A 33 -2.55 22.38 -36.97
CA GLN A 33 -3.66 21.42 -36.73
C GLN A 33 -3.84 20.93 -35.28
N SER A 34 -5.10 20.58 -34.99
CA SER A 34 -5.79 20.10 -33.77
C SER A 34 -4.97 19.85 -32.49
N HIS A 35 -5.31 20.59 -31.43
CA HIS A 35 -4.86 20.38 -30.06
C HIS A 35 -5.24 18.97 -29.57
N HIS A 36 -4.26 18.07 -29.47
CA HIS A 36 -4.48 16.71 -28.98
C HIS A 36 -4.48 16.72 -27.44
N LEU A 37 -5.66 16.65 -26.82
CA LEU A 37 -5.78 16.46 -25.38
C LEU A 37 -5.29 15.06 -24.98
N PHE A 38 -4.44 14.98 -23.94
CA PHE A 38 -3.90 13.72 -23.40
C PHE A 38 -4.97 12.74 -22.90
N ILE A 39 -6.16 13.27 -22.54
CA ILE A 39 -7.35 12.51 -22.18
C ILE A 39 -8.42 12.93 -23.17
N LEU A 40 -8.82 12.02 -24.06
CA LEU A 40 -9.87 12.24 -25.04
C LEU A 40 -11.22 12.14 -24.32
N THR A 41 -11.73 13.27 -23.81
CA THR A 41 -13.08 13.37 -23.26
C THR A 41 -14.00 14.00 -24.30
N GLU A 42 -15.04 13.27 -24.69
CA GLU A 42 -16.11 13.80 -25.54
C GLU A 42 -16.96 14.79 -24.73
N TYR A 43 -16.53 16.04 -24.73
CA TYR A 43 -17.42 17.14 -24.42
C TYR A 43 -18.28 17.37 -25.66
N PHE A 44 -19.59 17.17 -25.56
CA PHE A 44 -20.57 17.46 -26.61
C PHE A 44 -20.72 18.97 -26.92
N VAL A 45 -19.63 19.73 -26.80
CA VAL A 45 -19.51 21.18 -26.91
C VAL A 45 -18.33 21.50 -27.83
N ASN A 46 -18.42 22.60 -28.58
CA ASN A 46 -17.45 22.96 -29.61
C ASN A 46 -16.03 23.12 -29.02
N GLN A 47 -15.12 22.19 -29.35
CA GLN A 47 -13.85 22.00 -28.64
C GLN A 47 -12.89 23.19 -28.80
N GLU A 48 -12.87 23.84 -29.96
CA GLU A 48 -11.99 24.97 -30.25
C GLU A 48 -12.39 26.24 -29.47
N LYS A 49 -13.69 26.45 -29.24
CA LYS A 49 -14.20 27.65 -28.55
C LYS A 49 -14.04 27.57 -27.03
N TYR A 50 -14.16 26.37 -26.46
CA TYR A 50 -14.13 26.15 -25.00
C TYR A 50 -12.87 25.45 -24.51
N PHE A 51 -11.83 25.39 -25.33
CA PHE A 51 -10.58 24.67 -25.06
C PHE A 51 -10.01 24.94 -23.66
N TYR A 52 -9.81 26.21 -23.31
CA TYR A 52 -9.28 26.61 -22.00
C TYR A 52 -10.17 26.22 -20.82
N TRP A 53 -11.50 26.28 -20.98
CA TRP A 53 -12.46 25.89 -19.94
C TRP A 53 -12.48 24.36 -19.73
N MET A 54 -12.40 23.58 -20.81
CA MET A 54 -12.30 22.13 -20.73
C MET A 54 -10.97 21.70 -20.09
N LEU A 55 -9.87 22.38 -20.44
CA LEU A 55 -8.56 22.14 -19.85
C LEU A 55 -8.57 22.45 -18.33
N LEU A 56 -9.17 23.57 -17.93
CA LEU A 56 -9.33 23.94 -16.53
C LEU A 56 -10.19 22.91 -15.77
N HIS A 57 -11.30 22.46 -16.36
CA HIS A 57 -12.13 21.41 -15.77
C HIS A 57 -11.36 20.09 -15.61
N MET A 58 -10.60 19.69 -16.64
CA MET A 58 -9.77 18.48 -16.59
C MET A 58 -8.74 18.55 -15.47
N TYR A 59 -7.98 19.64 -15.35
CA TYR A 59 -7.04 19.82 -14.25
C TYR A 59 -7.74 19.89 -12.89
N GLY A 60 -8.91 20.51 -12.80
CA GLY A 60 -9.71 20.55 -11.57
C GLY A 60 -10.10 19.15 -11.10
N VAL A 61 -10.65 18.32 -11.99
CA VAL A 61 -11.02 16.93 -11.70
C VAL A 61 -9.79 16.09 -11.33
N LEU A 62 -8.68 16.24 -12.05
CA LEU A 62 -7.43 15.55 -11.73
C LEU A 62 -6.94 15.93 -10.33
N CYS A 63 -6.85 17.22 -10.00
CA CYS A 63 -6.41 17.68 -8.68
C CYS A 63 -7.30 17.12 -7.56
N ILE A 64 -8.63 17.16 -7.72
CA ILE A 64 -9.58 16.62 -6.74
C ILE A 64 -9.37 15.11 -6.58
N GLY A 65 -9.30 14.36 -7.69
CA GLY A 65 -9.07 12.92 -7.67
C GLY A 65 -7.76 12.55 -6.99
N MET A 66 -6.69 13.32 -7.24
CA MET A 66 -5.39 13.13 -6.61
C MET A 66 -5.43 13.38 -5.10
N ILE A 67 -6.09 14.47 -4.67
CA ILE A 67 -6.24 14.78 -3.24
C ILE A 67 -6.99 13.64 -2.53
N ILE A 68 -8.08 13.15 -3.12
CA ILE A 68 -8.85 12.03 -2.56
C ILE A 68 -7.98 10.77 -2.48
N MET A 69 -7.26 10.42 -3.54
CA MET A 69 -6.39 9.25 -3.56
C MET A 69 -5.30 9.32 -2.48
N VAL A 70 -4.61 10.46 -2.37
CA VAL A 70 -3.56 10.68 -1.37
C VAL A 70 -4.17 10.64 0.03
N ALA A 71 -5.25 11.37 0.29
CA ALA A 71 -5.92 11.38 1.60
C ALA A 71 -6.32 9.96 2.02
N THR A 72 -6.94 9.19 1.14
CA THR A 72 -7.37 7.82 1.45
C THR A 72 -6.16 6.89 1.68
N GLY A 73 -5.13 6.97 0.84
CA GLY A 73 -3.91 6.19 1.00
C GLY A 73 -3.13 6.53 2.28
N THR A 74 -3.00 7.82 2.60
CA THR A 74 -2.36 8.29 3.84
C THR A 74 -3.12 7.83 5.08
N MET A 75 -4.45 7.87 5.05
CA MET A 75 -5.31 7.41 6.12
C MET A 75 -5.09 5.91 6.38
N LEU A 76 -5.14 5.09 5.32
CA LEU A 76 -4.89 3.65 5.41
C LEU A 76 -3.51 3.37 6.00
N ILE A 77 -2.45 3.98 5.45
CA ILE A 77 -1.07 3.81 5.95
C ILE A 77 -0.97 4.19 7.43
N SER A 78 -1.59 5.29 7.83
CA SER A 78 -1.56 5.76 9.22
C SER A 78 -2.22 4.78 10.18
N TYR A 79 -3.37 4.21 9.80
CA TYR A 79 -4.02 3.16 10.59
C TYR A 79 -3.19 1.88 10.67
N LEU A 80 -2.57 1.47 9.57
CA LEU A 80 -1.68 0.30 9.54
C LEU A 80 -0.44 0.54 10.44
N GLN A 81 0.16 1.72 10.40
CA GLN A 81 1.27 2.09 11.29
C GLN A 81 0.83 2.13 12.76
N TYR A 82 -0.37 2.66 13.04
CA TYR A 82 -0.96 2.64 14.37
C TYR A 82 -1.12 1.21 14.90
N THR A 83 -1.60 0.27 14.08
CA THR A 83 -1.68 -1.16 14.48
C THR A 83 -0.31 -1.78 14.74
N CYS A 84 0.72 -1.45 13.93
CA CYS A 84 2.10 -1.88 14.19
C CYS A 84 2.60 -1.35 15.54
N GLY A 85 2.31 -0.09 15.86
CA GLY A 85 2.60 0.52 17.16
C GLY A 85 1.93 -0.21 18.32
N MET A 86 0.64 -0.56 18.19
CA MET A 86 -0.08 -1.34 19.19
C MET A 86 0.58 -2.71 19.44
N PHE A 87 1.00 -3.41 18.38
CA PHE A 87 1.74 -4.68 18.53
C PHE A 87 3.06 -4.49 19.27
N LYS A 88 3.81 -3.44 18.95
CA LYS A 88 5.07 -3.11 19.64
C LYS A 88 4.85 -2.81 21.12
N ILE A 89 3.79 -2.06 21.46
CA ILE A 89 3.42 -1.76 22.85
C ILE A 89 3.04 -3.04 23.60
N ALA A 90 2.24 -3.92 22.98
CA ALA A 90 1.86 -5.19 23.58
C ALA A 90 3.10 -6.08 23.87
N SER A 91 3.99 -6.22 22.89
CA SER A 91 5.27 -6.94 23.05
C SER A 91 6.12 -6.35 24.19
N TYR A 92 6.27 -5.02 24.24
CA TYR A 92 7.00 -4.33 25.31
C TYR A 92 6.42 -4.61 26.69
N ARG A 93 5.10 -4.48 26.86
CA ARG A 93 4.40 -4.71 28.14
C ARG A 93 4.59 -6.15 28.62
N ILE A 94 4.49 -7.15 27.74
CA ILE A 94 4.71 -8.56 28.08
C ILE A 94 6.15 -8.78 28.53
N LYS A 95 7.13 -8.28 27.76
CA LYS A 95 8.55 -8.42 28.09
C LYS A 95 8.89 -7.77 29.43
N HIS A 96 8.37 -6.58 29.68
CA HIS A 96 8.61 -5.81 30.89
C HIS A 96 7.98 -6.46 32.12
N ALA A 97 6.71 -6.90 32.02
CA ALA A 97 5.99 -7.56 33.09
C ALA A 97 6.68 -8.85 33.57
N VAL A 98 7.23 -9.64 32.64
CA VAL A 98 7.93 -10.88 32.98
C VAL A 98 9.36 -10.63 33.50
N ASN A 99 10.11 -9.67 32.95
CA ASN A 99 11.51 -9.46 33.35
C ASN A 99 11.68 -8.82 34.73
N ILE A 100 10.93 -7.77 35.08
CA ILE A 100 11.12 -7.03 36.34
C ILE A 100 10.89 -7.94 37.57
N ASN A 101 9.92 -8.84 37.46
CA ASN A 101 9.43 -9.60 38.59
C ASN A 101 10.09 -10.98 38.75
N THR A 102 11.14 -11.27 37.97
CA THR A 102 11.97 -12.47 38.21
C THR A 102 12.92 -12.33 39.39
N LYS A 103 13.09 -11.11 39.94
CA LYS A 103 14.08 -10.83 41.00
C LYS A 103 13.51 -10.78 42.43
N ASN A 104 12.22 -10.49 42.63
CA ASN A 104 11.53 -10.54 43.93
C ASN A 104 10.00 -10.64 43.72
N ILE A 105 9.38 -11.75 44.15
CA ILE A 105 7.94 -11.99 43.97
C ILE A 105 7.19 -11.52 45.22
N THR A 106 6.85 -10.23 45.28
CA THR A 106 5.88 -9.70 46.27
C THR A 106 4.45 -9.82 45.74
N LEU A 107 3.44 -9.70 46.62
CA LEU A 107 2.03 -9.75 46.23
C LEU A 107 1.68 -8.61 45.24
N GLU A 108 2.16 -7.40 45.51
CA GLU A 108 1.99 -6.24 44.62
C GLU A 108 2.59 -6.47 43.23
N ASN A 109 3.79 -7.07 43.17
CA ASN A 109 4.43 -7.42 41.90
C ASN A 109 3.61 -8.46 41.10
N LYS A 110 2.92 -9.40 41.77
CA LYS A 110 2.04 -10.36 41.09
C LYS A 110 0.82 -9.66 40.47
N VAL A 111 0.16 -8.76 41.21
CA VAL A 111 -1.01 -8.02 40.71
C VAL A 111 -0.62 -7.16 39.51
N PHE A 112 0.49 -6.41 39.63
CA PHE A 112 1.03 -5.59 38.54
C PHE A 112 1.42 -6.42 37.30
N MET A 113 1.96 -7.64 37.48
CA MET A 113 2.27 -8.54 36.36
C MET A 113 1.00 -8.98 35.62
N ILE A 114 -0.02 -9.39 36.36
CA ILE A 114 -1.30 -9.86 35.79
C ILE A 114 -1.96 -8.73 35.00
N GLU A 115 -2.07 -7.54 35.58
CA GLU A 115 -2.69 -6.38 34.96
C GLU A 115 -1.98 -5.99 33.65
N ASN A 116 -0.64 -5.94 33.64
CA ASN A 116 0.11 -5.62 32.43
C ASN A 116 -0.03 -6.67 31.32
N ILE A 117 -0.11 -7.95 31.68
CA ILE A 117 -0.28 -9.03 30.70
C ILE A 117 -1.69 -8.99 30.12
N ILE A 118 -2.72 -8.80 30.95
CA ILE A 118 -4.11 -8.65 30.47
C ILE A 118 -4.21 -7.45 29.52
N CYS A 119 -3.69 -6.30 29.93
CA CYS A 119 -3.66 -5.09 29.11
C CYS A 119 -2.94 -5.32 27.76
N ALA A 120 -1.79 -6.02 27.77
CA ALA A 120 -1.07 -6.33 26.54
C ALA A 120 -1.86 -7.26 25.61
N ILE A 121 -2.59 -8.23 26.17
CA ILE A 121 -3.46 -9.15 25.41
C ILE A 121 -4.62 -8.39 24.79
N ASP A 122 -5.24 -7.47 25.52
CA ASP A 122 -6.34 -6.66 25.00
C ASP A 122 -5.88 -5.74 23.87
N ILE A 123 -4.71 -5.10 24.03
CA ILE A 123 -4.09 -4.29 22.96
C ILE A 123 -3.81 -5.16 21.73
N HIS A 124 -3.21 -6.34 21.90
CA HIS A 124 -2.93 -7.28 20.79
C HIS A 124 -4.21 -7.70 20.07
N ARG A 125 -5.27 -8.04 20.83
CA ARG A 125 -6.57 -8.43 20.29
C ARG A 125 -7.23 -7.28 19.54
N GLN A 126 -7.18 -6.07 20.09
CA GLN A 126 -7.74 -4.88 19.46
C GLN A 126 -6.99 -4.53 18.16
N ALA A 127 -5.67 -4.62 18.15
CA ALA A 127 -4.85 -4.40 16.96
C ALA A 127 -5.22 -5.36 15.83
N MET A 128 -5.34 -6.66 16.13
CA MET A 128 -5.78 -7.67 15.15
C MET A 128 -7.21 -7.43 14.65
N LYS A 129 -8.12 -6.99 15.54
CA LYS A 129 -9.50 -6.69 15.15
C LYS A 129 -9.55 -5.47 14.22
N LEU A 130 -8.80 -4.41 14.56
CA LEU A 130 -8.70 -3.18 13.77
C LEU A 130 -8.14 -3.46 12.38
N SER A 131 -7.04 -4.21 12.27
CA SER A 131 -6.43 -4.53 10.98
C SER A 131 -7.37 -5.36 10.08
N LYS A 132 -8.09 -6.33 10.64
CA LYS A 132 -9.07 -7.12 9.89
C LYS A 132 -10.26 -6.28 9.44
N HIS A 133 -10.77 -5.42 10.32
CA HIS A 133 -11.87 -4.52 10.01
C HIS A 133 -11.50 -3.55 8.89
N LEU A 134 -10.30 -2.97 8.93
CA LEU A 134 -9.80 -2.07 7.88
C LEU A 134 -9.74 -2.78 6.53
N VAL A 135 -9.15 -3.98 6.47
CA VAL A 135 -9.04 -4.73 5.21
C VAL A 135 -10.43 -5.10 4.66
N SER A 136 -11.35 -5.57 5.50
CA SER A 136 -12.73 -5.88 5.08
C SER A 136 -13.51 -4.65 4.63
N SER A 137 -13.29 -3.48 5.24
CA SER A 137 -14.00 -2.24 4.86
C SER A 137 -13.61 -1.76 3.46
N PHE A 138 -12.37 -2.03 3.05
CA PHE A 138 -11.81 -1.60 1.76
C PHE A 138 -11.63 -2.76 0.77
N GLU A 139 -12.23 -3.92 1.04
CA GLU A 139 -11.96 -5.16 0.31
C GLU A 139 -12.21 -5.02 -1.20
N ILE A 140 -13.41 -4.58 -1.57
CA ILE A 140 -13.81 -4.39 -2.98
C ILE A 140 -12.90 -3.35 -3.64
N THR A 141 -12.65 -2.23 -2.96
CA THR A 141 -11.81 -1.15 -3.46
C THR A 141 -10.38 -1.63 -3.72
N LEU A 142 -9.80 -2.40 -2.80
CA LEU A 142 -8.45 -2.97 -2.95
C LEU A 142 -8.38 -3.98 -4.09
N LEU A 143 -9.40 -4.83 -4.28
CA LEU A 143 -9.47 -5.77 -5.40
C LEU A 143 -9.55 -5.05 -6.75
N CYS A 144 -10.49 -4.11 -6.90
CA CYS A 144 -10.64 -3.32 -8.12
C CYS A 144 -9.36 -2.53 -8.43
N PHE A 145 -8.75 -1.93 -7.41
CA PHE A 145 -7.53 -1.15 -7.57
C PHE A 145 -6.34 -2.02 -7.97
N THR A 146 -6.18 -3.21 -7.36
CA THR A 146 -5.12 -4.16 -7.72
C THR A 146 -5.27 -4.66 -9.16
N GLY A 147 -6.48 -5.06 -9.56
CA GLY A 147 -6.77 -5.47 -10.93
C GLY A 147 -6.53 -4.34 -11.94
N GLY A 148 -6.98 -3.13 -11.62
CA GLY A 148 -6.76 -1.94 -12.45
C GLY A 148 -5.28 -1.61 -12.64
N ILE A 149 -4.45 -1.71 -11.58
CA ILE A 149 -3.01 -1.50 -11.72
C ILE A 149 -2.37 -2.58 -12.59
N VAL A 150 -2.76 -3.85 -12.44
CA VAL A 150 -2.21 -4.94 -13.27
C VAL A 150 -2.47 -4.66 -14.75
N VAL A 151 -3.71 -4.26 -15.10
CA VAL A 151 -4.08 -3.90 -16.48
C VAL A 151 -3.33 -2.65 -16.95
N PHE A 152 -3.21 -1.63 -16.10
CA PHE A 152 -2.44 -0.43 -16.42
C PHE A 152 -0.97 -0.77 -16.71
N PHE A 153 -0.34 -1.60 -15.87
CA PHE A 153 1.05 -2.01 -16.01
C PHE A 153 1.26 -2.85 -17.29
N THR A 154 0.34 -3.76 -17.63
CA THR A 154 0.44 -4.58 -18.85
C THR A 154 0.35 -3.74 -20.12
N LEU A 155 -0.58 -2.79 -20.18
CA LEU A 155 -0.77 -1.90 -21.32
C LEU A 155 0.43 -0.96 -21.52
N ASN A 156 1.01 -0.45 -20.42
CA ASN A 156 2.22 0.37 -20.49
C ASN A 156 3.43 -0.45 -20.94
N LEU A 157 3.62 -1.70 -20.46
CA LEU A 157 4.66 -2.60 -20.99
C LEU A 157 4.53 -2.80 -22.50
N TYR A 158 3.30 -3.06 -22.97
CA TYR A 158 3.02 -3.24 -24.38
C TYR A 158 3.38 -1.99 -25.20
N ARG A 159 3.01 -0.80 -24.72
CA ARG A 159 3.33 0.47 -25.40
C ARG A 159 4.84 0.76 -25.43
N VAL A 160 5.54 0.52 -24.32
CA VAL A 160 7.01 0.63 -24.24
C VAL A 160 7.68 -0.27 -25.28
N PHE A 161 7.21 -1.51 -25.41
CA PHE A 161 7.76 -2.45 -26.39
C PHE A 161 7.52 -2.00 -27.84
N GLN A 162 6.32 -1.48 -28.14
CA GLN A 162 6.02 -0.95 -29.48
C GLN A 162 6.92 0.23 -29.86
N ILE A 163 7.12 1.17 -28.94
CA ILE A 163 7.96 2.36 -29.16
C ILE A 163 9.43 1.96 -29.31
N ALA A 164 9.90 1.01 -28.50
CA ALA A 164 11.27 0.48 -28.60
C ALA A 164 11.53 -0.17 -29.98
N SER A 165 10.51 -0.79 -30.58
CA SER A 165 10.59 -1.39 -31.92
C SER A 165 10.50 -0.35 -33.06
N SER A 166 9.73 0.74 -32.88
CA SER A 166 9.44 1.72 -33.95
C SER A 166 10.47 2.85 -34.11
N LYS A 167 11.56 2.85 -33.33
CA LYS A 167 12.70 3.79 -33.46
C LYS A 167 12.33 5.29 -33.36
N ASN A 168 11.25 5.64 -32.64
CA ASN A 168 10.79 7.03 -32.54
C ASN A 168 10.36 7.45 -31.11
N ASN A 169 10.52 8.74 -30.78
CA ASN A 169 10.12 9.41 -29.53
C ASN A 169 10.76 8.94 -28.19
N PHE A 170 12.01 9.35 -27.95
CA PHE A 170 12.70 9.17 -26.64
C PHE A 170 11.94 9.75 -25.44
N ASN A 171 11.24 10.87 -25.60
CA ASN A 171 10.49 11.51 -24.52
C ASN A 171 9.30 10.65 -24.06
N GLU A 172 8.54 10.08 -25.00
CA GLU A 172 7.39 9.22 -24.69
C GLU A 172 7.85 7.92 -24.00
N PHE A 173 8.95 7.33 -24.49
CA PHE A 173 9.57 6.16 -23.88
C PHE A 173 9.97 6.40 -22.42
N PHE A 174 10.63 7.53 -22.14
CA PHE A 174 11.03 7.90 -20.77
C PHE A 174 9.83 8.11 -19.84
N LEU A 175 8.78 8.79 -20.31
CA LEU A 175 7.55 9.00 -19.54
C LEU A 175 6.88 7.67 -19.17
N LEU A 176 6.79 6.72 -20.10
CA LEU A 176 6.21 5.41 -19.85
C LEU A 176 7.01 4.61 -18.82
N ILE A 177 8.34 4.63 -18.90
CA ILE A 177 9.19 4.01 -17.88
C ILE A 177 8.95 4.63 -16.50
N MET A 178 8.81 5.96 -16.43
CA MET A 178 8.51 6.64 -15.17
C MET A 178 7.15 6.21 -14.60
N TYR A 179 6.09 6.13 -15.42
CA TYR A 179 4.79 5.63 -14.98
C TYR A 179 4.85 4.18 -14.47
N MET A 180 5.65 3.35 -15.13
CA MET A 180 5.89 1.96 -14.73
C MET A 180 6.64 1.85 -13.41
N ALA A 181 7.67 2.67 -13.20
CA ALA A 181 8.40 2.72 -11.95
C ALA A 181 7.51 3.19 -10.79
N ILE A 182 6.68 4.22 -11.00
CA ILE A 182 5.77 4.75 -9.98
C ILE A 182 4.70 3.72 -9.61
N SER A 183 4.07 3.07 -10.60
CA SER A 183 3.05 2.04 -10.35
C SER A 183 3.63 0.81 -9.65
N SER A 184 4.83 0.36 -10.05
CA SER A 184 5.57 -0.70 -9.36
C SER A 184 5.88 -0.34 -7.91
N LEU A 185 6.38 0.87 -7.67
CA LEU A 185 6.66 1.36 -6.31
C LEU A 185 5.38 1.36 -5.46
N TYR A 186 4.26 1.86 -6.01
CA TYR A 186 2.99 1.88 -5.30
C TYR A 186 2.53 0.47 -4.89
N MET A 187 2.55 -0.49 -5.82
CA MET A 187 2.19 -1.89 -5.53
C MET A 187 3.11 -2.51 -4.47
N PHE A 188 4.41 -2.25 -4.57
CA PHE A 188 5.39 -2.71 -3.59
C PHE A 188 5.10 -2.14 -2.20
N LEU A 189 4.85 -0.82 -2.10
CA LEU A 189 4.55 -0.16 -0.82
C LEU A 189 3.28 -0.71 -0.16
N ALA A 190 2.21 -0.91 -0.91
CA ALA A 190 0.96 -1.46 -0.38
C ALA A 190 1.17 -2.87 0.21
N ASN A 191 1.88 -3.74 -0.53
CA ASN A 191 2.19 -5.09 -0.11
C ASN A 191 3.20 -5.15 1.04
N TYR A 192 4.20 -4.26 1.04
CA TYR A 192 5.17 -4.13 2.12
C TYR A 192 4.50 -3.70 3.43
N MET A 193 3.53 -2.78 3.38
CA MET A 193 2.78 -2.37 4.57
C MET A 193 1.96 -3.51 5.16
N ALA A 194 1.34 -4.35 4.32
CA ALA A 194 0.63 -5.56 4.77
C ALA A 194 1.60 -6.56 5.42
N GLN A 195 2.75 -6.81 4.80
CA GLN A 195 3.81 -7.67 5.35
C GLN A 195 4.31 -7.15 6.70
N ASN A 196 4.52 -5.85 6.83
CA ASN A 196 5.04 -5.23 8.06
C ASN A 196 4.11 -5.47 9.26
N ILE A 197 2.79 -5.48 9.07
CA ILE A 197 1.82 -5.81 10.13
C ILE A 197 1.94 -7.27 10.53
N ILE A 198 2.04 -8.18 9.55
CA ILE A 198 2.20 -9.61 9.79
C ILE A 198 3.48 -9.85 10.60
N ASP A 199 4.57 -9.19 10.24
CA ASP A 199 5.86 -9.27 10.93
C ASP A 199 5.80 -8.71 12.36
N HIS A 200 5.11 -7.59 12.58
CA HIS A 200 4.90 -7.04 13.92
C HIS A 200 4.06 -7.98 14.81
N ASN A 201 3.04 -8.63 14.24
CA ASN A 201 2.27 -9.64 14.97
C ASN A 201 3.16 -10.87 15.30
N ASN A 202 3.98 -11.33 14.36
CA ASN A 202 4.93 -12.43 14.58
C ASN A 202 6.01 -12.05 15.62
N HIS A 203 6.42 -10.78 15.68
CA HIS A 203 7.33 -10.28 16.69
C HIS A 203 6.73 -10.36 18.10
N VAL A 204 5.41 -10.11 18.26
CA VAL A 204 4.73 -10.34 19.55
C VAL A 204 4.82 -11.80 19.95
N PHE A 205 4.57 -12.73 19.02
CA PHE A 205 4.71 -14.16 19.28
C PHE A 205 6.14 -14.54 19.70
N SER A 206 7.15 -14.09 18.96
CA SER A 206 8.57 -14.31 19.29
C SER A 206 8.92 -13.74 20.67
N THR A 207 8.40 -12.55 21.01
CA THR A 207 8.62 -11.93 22.32
C THR A 207 8.07 -12.81 23.44
N VAL A 208 6.83 -13.29 23.29
CA VAL A 208 6.15 -14.12 24.28
C VAL A 208 6.86 -15.46 24.45
N TYR A 209 7.39 -16.02 23.37
CA TYR A 209 8.16 -17.26 23.41
C TYR A 209 9.48 -17.11 24.19
N ASN A 210 10.20 -16.01 23.97
CA ASN A 210 11.54 -15.77 24.50
C ASN A 210 11.57 -15.30 25.96
N VAL A 211 10.46 -14.77 26.51
CA VAL A 211 10.40 -14.37 27.92
C VAL A 211 10.41 -15.61 28.83
N LYS A 212 10.89 -15.46 30.06
CA LYS A 212 10.95 -16.55 31.07
C LYS A 212 9.57 -16.85 31.67
N TRP A 213 8.56 -17.07 30.84
CA TRP A 213 7.17 -17.27 31.24
C TRP A 213 7.00 -18.48 32.16
N TYR A 214 7.82 -19.51 32.03
CA TYR A 214 7.84 -20.69 32.91
C TYR A 214 8.25 -20.39 34.37
N ARG A 215 8.75 -19.18 34.68
CA ARG A 215 9.03 -18.72 36.05
C ARG A 215 7.90 -17.85 36.63
N THR A 216 6.85 -17.59 35.87
CA THR A 216 5.70 -16.78 36.32
C THR A 216 4.69 -17.62 37.09
N PRO A 217 3.74 -17.02 37.83
CA PRO A 217 2.66 -17.75 38.50
C PRO A 217 1.82 -18.60 37.53
N LEU A 218 1.29 -19.73 38.00
CA LEU A 218 0.54 -20.70 37.18
C LEU A 218 -0.60 -20.09 36.35
N HIS A 219 -1.31 -19.10 36.91
CA HIS A 219 -2.38 -18.40 36.19
C HIS A 219 -1.85 -17.70 34.93
N ILE A 220 -0.72 -17.00 35.04
CA ILE A 220 -0.09 -16.27 33.92
C ILE A 220 0.51 -17.24 32.91
N GLN A 221 1.12 -18.35 33.37
CA GLN A 221 1.62 -19.40 32.48
C GLN A 221 0.52 -19.92 31.56
N LYS A 222 -0.66 -20.22 32.10
CA LYS A 222 -1.81 -20.68 31.29
C LYS A 222 -2.24 -19.64 30.26
N VAL A 223 -2.33 -18.37 30.65
CA VAL A 223 -2.70 -17.28 29.74
C VAL A 223 -1.69 -17.10 28.61
N ILE A 224 -0.39 -17.13 28.93
CA ILE A 224 0.68 -17.05 27.93
C ILE A 224 0.63 -18.25 26.98
N LEU A 225 0.35 -19.45 27.49
CA LEU A 225 0.21 -20.65 26.67
C LEU A 225 -0.94 -20.53 25.66
N PHE A 226 -2.09 -19.99 26.06
CA PHE A 226 -3.19 -19.71 25.13
C PHE A 226 -2.79 -18.67 24.08
N LEU A 227 -2.02 -17.65 24.45
CA LEU A 227 -1.55 -16.65 23.50
C LEU A 227 -0.57 -17.24 22.49
N LEU A 228 0.35 -18.11 22.94
CA LEU A 228 1.24 -18.86 22.06
C LEU A 228 0.45 -19.76 21.12
N GLN A 229 -0.48 -20.57 21.64
CA GLN A 229 -1.32 -21.46 20.83
C GLN A 229 -2.19 -20.71 19.82
N ARG A 230 -2.66 -19.51 20.15
CA ARG A 230 -3.42 -18.67 19.21
C ARG A 230 -2.53 -18.13 18.09
N ASN A 231 -1.33 -17.70 18.44
CA ASN A 231 -0.40 -17.05 17.52
C ASN A 231 0.41 -18.05 16.66
N THR A 232 0.28 -19.36 16.88
CA THR A 232 0.75 -20.37 15.91
C THR A 232 -0.07 -20.38 14.63
N LYS A 233 -1.33 -19.93 14.67
CA LYS A 233 -2.12 -19.73 13.45
C LYS A 233 -1.59 -18.48 12.73
N LYS A 234 -1.18 -18.64 11.47
CA LYS A 234 -0.69 -17.55 10.61
C LYS A 234 -1.71 -16.41 10.63
N PHE A 235 -1.30 -15.26 11.14
CA PHE A 235 -2.10 -14.04 11.03
C PHE A 235 -1.92 -13.50 9.61
N VAL A 236 -2.99 -13.54 8.82
CA VAL A 236 -2.97 -13.13 7.43
C VAL A 236 -3.97 -12.00 7.22
N LEU A 237 -3.55 -10.97 6.49
CA LEU A 237 -4.42 -9.94 5.94
C LEU A 237 -4.87 -10.38 4.56
N ASN A 238 -6.01 -11.08 4.53
CA ASN A 238 -6.60 -11.58 3.28
C ASN A 238 -7.58 -10.52 2.73
N VAL A 239 -7.43 -10.19 1.45
CA VAL A 239 -8.34 -9.31 0.71
C VAL A 239 -9.32 -10.21 -0.05
N GLY A 240 -10.54 -10.32 0.47
CA GLY A 240 -11.67 -11.01 -0.16
C GLY A 240 -11.50 -12.50 -0.43
N GLY A 241 -10.58 -13.16 0.26
CA GLY A 241 -10.34 -14.59 0.07
C GLY A 241 -9.43 -14.91 -1.10
N ILE A 242 -9.08 -13.91 -1.92
CA ILE A 242 -8.41 -14.12 -3.20
C ILE A 242 -6.90 -13.90 -3.08
N PHE A 243 -6.46 -12.90 -2.30
CA PHE A 243 -5.03 -12.55 -2.20
C PHE A 243 -4.60 -12.22 -0.77
N GLU A 244 -3.42 -12.72 -0.39
CA GLU A 244 -2.77 -12.39 0.88
C GLU A 244 -1.79 -11.23 0.69
N GLY A 245 -1.99 -10.11 1.38
CA GLY A 245 -1.08 -8.96 1.31
C GLY A 245 0.32 -9.32 1.79
N SER A 246 1.28 -9.38 0.86
CA SER A 246 2.66 -9.82 1.13
C SER A 246 3.60 -9.38 0.02
N VAL A 247 4.91 -9.33 0.30
CA VAL A 247 5.92 -9.05 -0.73
C VAL A 247 5.96 -10.16 -1.80
N GLU A 248 5.62 -11.40 -1.43
CA GLU A 248 5.43 -12.50 -2.37
C GLU A 248 4.26 -12.21 -3.34
N HIS A 249 3.14 -11.70 -2.83
CA HIS A 249 2.01 -11.31 -3.67
C HIS A 249 2.40 -10.23 -4.70
N PHE A 250 3.19 -9.23 -4.31
CA PHE A 250 3.75 -8.26 -5.26
C PHE A 250 4.53 -8.94 -6.42
N ALA A 251 5.40 -9.92 -6.11
CA ALA A 251 6.14 -10.64 -7.14
C ALA A 251 5.21 -11.44 -8.07
N THR A 252 4.15 -12.05 -7.52
CA THR A 252 3.15 -12.75 -8.33
C THR A 252 2.39 -11.81 -9.27
N LEU A 253 2.03 -10.60 -8.82
CA LEU A 253 1.37 -9.59 -9.65
C LEU A 253 2.29 -9.13 -10.80
N MET A 254 3.56 -8.84 -10.51
CA MET A 254 4.55 -8.49 -11.54
C MET A 254 4.68 -9.58 -12.61
N LYS A 255 4.78 -10.84 -12.16
CA LYS A 255 4.85 -11.99 -13.06
C LYS A 255 3.59 -12.13 -13.91
N ALA A 256 2.41 -11.95 -13.32
CA ALA A 256 1.13 -11.98 -14.04
C ALA A 256 1.06 -10.87 -15.10
N SER A 257 1.49 -9.65 -14.77
CA SER A 257 1.52 -8.56 -15.74
C SER A 257 2.46 -8.84 -16.92
N VAL A 258 3.66 -9.38 -16.68
CA VAL A 258 4.56 -9.77 -17.77
C VAL A 258 3.94 -10.88 -18.62
N SER A 259 3.30 -11.86 -17.98
CA SER A 259 2.60 -12.95 -18.69
C SER A 259 1.47 -12.42 -19.59
N TYR A 260 0.62 -11.53 -19.08
CA TYR A 260 -0.45 -10.93 -19.88
C TYR A 260 0.11 -10.08 -21.02
N PHE A 261 1.19 -9.33 -20.79
CA PHE A 261 1.91 -8.64 -21.86
C PHE A 261 2.35 -9.61 -22.96
N THR A 262 3.00 -10.74 -22.61
CA THR A 262 3.46 -11.72 -23.61
C THR A 262 2.32 -12.33 -24.42
N VAL A 263 1.16 -12.56 -23.81
CA VAL A 263 -0.03 -13.06 -24.52
C VAL A 263 -0.52 -12.02 -25.52
N ILE A 264 -0.73 -10.76 -25.09
CA ILE A 264 -1.16 -9.66 -25.98
C ILE A 264 -0.19 -9.50 -27.16
N TYR A 265 1.12 -9.59 -26.88
CA TYR A 265 2.14 -9.50 -27.92
C TYR A 265 2.07 -10.67 -28.91
N SER A 266 1.83 -11.90 -28.44
CA SER A 266 1.76 -13.09 -29.30
C SER A 266 0.51 -13.13 -30.21
N THR A 267 -0.55 -12.43 -29.82
CA THR A 267 -1.81 -12.35 -30.60
C THR A 267 -1.79 -11.28 -31.70
N ARG A 268 -0.67 -10.58 -31.85
CA ARG A 268 -0.44 -9.58 -32.90
C ARG A 268 0.31 -10.19 -34.08
#